data_AF-A0AAC9KY03-F1
#
_entry.id   AF-A0AAC9KY03-F1
#
_cell.length_a   1.000
_cell.length_b   1.000
_cell.length_c   1.000
_cell.angle_alpha   90.00
_cell.angle_beta   90.00
_cell.angle_gamma   90.00
#
_symmetry.space_group_name_H-M   'P 1'
#
loop_
_entity.id
_entity.type
_entity.pdbx_description
1 polymer ?
#
loop_
_entity_poly.entity_id
_entity_poly.type
_entity_poly.pdbx_seq_one_letter_code
_entity_poly.pdbx_strand_id
1 'polypeptide(L)'
;MILTLDMVLNHLTQIFKGFKAYATENNFECDIINTYNHPYLSKITAASSNIIALKFDGTENLFDHNSRAGVFYENALEFSINFQIYIIAIVLNAKDFDANSRMLMLYSMLSDFLHNKAHKYTLPSLQPEYINKINFYIYPTSNMQTVGLINLGTKYSNHAYSASIAFNASVKAIEILKEEYEIAARYN
;
A
#
# COMPACT_ATOMS: atom_id res chain seq x y z
N MET A 1 16.43 11.62 10.60
CA MET A 1 15.89 10.86 9.46
C MET A 1 15.81 11.66 8.18
N ILE A 2 16.32 11.12 7.07
CA ILE A 2 15.95 11.54 5.71
C ILE A 2 15.30 10.33 5.06
N LEU A 3 13.98 10.19 5.23
CA LEU A 3 13.19 9.21 4.51
C LEU A 3 12.62 9.90 3.27
N THR A 4 12.92 9.36 2.09
CA THR A 4 12.34 9.89 0.86
C THR A 4 10.94 9.31 0.65
N LEU A 5 10.04 10.08 0.05
CA LEU A 5 8.70 9.59 -0.29
C LEU A 5 8.78 8.35 -1.20
N ASP A 6 9.75 8.31 -2.12
CA ASP A 6 10.01 7.15 -2.98
C ASP A 6 10.30 5.87 -2.18
N MET A 7 11.14 5.95 -1.15
CA MET A 7 11.40 4.80 -0.27
C MET A 7 10.13 4.31 0.43
N VAL A 8 9.28 5.23 0.89
CA VAL A 8 8.04 4.88 1.59
C VAL A 8 7.05 4.25 0.63
N LEU A 9 6.86 4.82 -0.57
CA LEU A 9 5.98 4.28 -1.61
C LEU A 9 6.46 2.92 -2.13
N ASN A 10 7.78 2.70 -2.19
CA ASN A 10 8.35 1.40 -2.52
C ASN A 10 7.97 0.34 -1.48
N HIS A 11 8.05 0.65 -0.19
CA HIS A 11 7.62 -0.29 0.87
C HIS A 11 6.11 -0.53 0.85
N LEU A 12 5.31 0.52 0.62
CA LEU A 12 3.87 0.37 0.42
C LEU A 12 3.56 -0.58 -0.75
N THR A 13 4.28 -0.43 -1.86
CA THR A 13 4.17 -1.34 -3.02
C THR A 13 4.55 -2.78 -2.66
N GLN A 14 5.56 -2.99 -1.81
CA GLN A 14 5.95 -4.33 -1.35
C GLN A 14 4.85 -5.02 -0.55
N ILE A 15 4.07 -4.27 0.24
CA ILE A 15 2.90 -4.82 0.96
C ILE A 15 1.91 -5.44 -0.04
N PHE A 16 1.59 -4.72 -1.12
CA PHE A 16 0.66 -5.22 -2.13
C PHE A 16 1.24 -6.29 -3.06
N LYS A 17 2.57 -6.32 -3.25
CA LYS A 17 3.23 -7.51 -3.83
C LYS A 17 3.07 -8.74 -2.94
N GLY A 18 3.14 -8.56 -1.62
CA GLY A 18 2.80 -9.61 -0.65
C GLY A 18 1.35 -10.07 -0.77
N PHE A 19 0.42 -9.15 -1.03
CA PHE A 19 -0.96 -9.50 -1.34
C PHE A 19 -1.07 -10.34 -2.62
N LYS A 20 -0.35 -9.99 -3.70
CA LYS A 20 -0.33 -10.80 -4.93
C LYS A 20 0.08 -12.24 -4.65
N ALA A 21 1.15 -12.45 -3.88
CA ALA A 21 1.59 -13.78 -3.47
C ALA A 21 0.51 -14.52 -2.67
N TYR A 22 -0.08 -13.86 -1.66
CA TYR A 22 -1.19 -14.41 -0.88
C TYR A 22 -2.38 -14.80 -1.76
N ALA A 23 -2.75 -13.97 -2.74
CA ALA A 23 -3.85 -14.28 -3.65
C ALA A 23 -3.54 -15.50 -4.52
N THR A 24 -2.32 -15.58 -5.06
CA THR A 24 -1.85 -16.75 -5.84
C THR A 24 -1.86 -18.04 -5.00
N GLU A 25 -1.42 -18.00 -3.74
CA GLU A 25 -1.48 -19.14 -2.82
C GLU A 25 -2.92 -19.63 -2.57
N ASN A 26 -3.91 -18.75 -2.70
CA ASN A 26 -5.33 -19.06 -2.60
C ASN A 26 -6.00 -19.30 -3.96
N ASN A 27 -5.21 -19.66 -4.98
CA ASN A 27 -5.65 -19.95 -6.35
C ASN A 27 -6.39 -18.78 -7.04
N PHE A 28 -6.03 -17.55 -6.69
CA PHE A 28 -6.59 -16.35 -7.30
C PHE A 28 -5.49 -15.50 -7.94
N GLU A 29 -5.41 -15.52 -9.26
CA GLU A 29 -4.41 -14.71 -9.98
C GLU A 29 -4.87 -13.25 -10.09
N CYS A 30 -4.03 -12.32 -9.65
CA CYS A 30 -4.24 -10.89 -9.86
C CYS A 30 -2.96 -10.16 -10.24
N ASP A 31 -3.10 -9.05 -10.95
CA ASP A 31 -2.02 -8.11 -11.19
C ASP A 31 -2.13 -6.86 -10.31
N ILE A 32 -0.97 -6.38 -9.86
CA ILE A 32 -0.85 -5.14 -9.07
C ILE A 32 -0.23 -4.09 -9.97
N ILE A 33 -0.91 -2.96 -10.13
CA ILE A 33 -0.48 -1.85 -10.97
C ILE A 33 -0.38 -0.60 -10.11
N ASN A 34 0.77 0.07 -10.14
CA ASN A 34 0.91 1.39 -9.57
C ASN A 34 0.64 2.44 -10.65
N THR A 35 -0.22 3.42 -10.36
CA THR A 35 -0.54 4.51 -11.26
C THR A 35 -0.55 5.84 -10.52
N TYR A 36 -0.13 6.91 -11.19
CA TYR A 36 -0.27 8.28 -10.68
C TYR A 36 -1.57 8.93 -11.15
N ASN A 37 -2.13 8.42 -12.25
CA ASN A 37 -3.38 8.89 -12.81
C ASN A 37 -4.52 7.94 -12.42
N HIS A 38 -5.75 8.39 -12.62
CA HIS A 38 -6.88 7.46 -12.65
C HIS A 38 -6.53 6.28 -13.58
N PRO A 39 -6.76 5.02 -13.17
CA PRO A 39 -6.41 3.86 -13.98
C PRO A 39 -7.29 3.80 -15.22
N TYR A 40 -6.85 4.47 -16.28
CA TYR A 40 -7.48 4.40 -17.58
C TYR A 40 -7.28 2.99 -18.12
N LEU A 41 -8.31 2.16 -17.99
CA LEU A 41 -8.26 0.73 -18.30
C LEU A 41 -7.89 0.44 -19.77
N SER A 42 -8.15 1.38 -20.69
CA SER A 42 -7.69 1.33 -22.09
C SER A 42 -6.17 1.33 -22.25
N LYS A 43 -5.43 1.78 -21.23
CA LYS A 43 -3.96 1.82 -21.19
C LYS A 43 -3.36 0.71 -20.33
N ILE A 44 -4.18 -0.15 -19.74
CA ILE A 44 -3.72 -1.22 -18.87
C ILE A 44 -3.42 -2.45 -19.71
N THR A 45 -2.14 -2.82 -19.76
CA THR A 45 -1.70 -4.13 -20.22
C THR A 45 -1.49 -4.99 -18.97
N ALA A 46 -2.41 -5.90 -18.70
CA ALA A 46 -2.34 -6.86 -17.60
C ALA A 46 -2.30 -8.28 -18.14
N ALA A 47 -1.59 -9.17 -17.46
CA ALA A 47 -1.57 -10.59 -17.76
C ALA A 47 -2.78 -11.30 -17.13
N SER A 48 -3.26 -10.81 -15.99
CA SER A 48 -4.48 -11.30 -15.33
C SER A 48 -5.72 -10.48 -15.69
N SER A 49 -6.87 -11.14 -15.68
CA SER A 49 -8.19 -10.48 -15.76
C SER A 49 -8.60 -9.80 -14.44
N ASN A 50 -7.96 -10.13 -13.32
CA ASN A 50 -8.22 -9.50 -12.03
C ASN A 50 -7.06 -8.56 -11.71
N ILE A 51 -7.37 -7.31 -11.38
CA ILE A 51 -6.39 -6.24 -11.27
C ILE A 51 -6.69 -5.42 -10.01
N ILE A 52 -5.63 -5.12 -9.27
CA ILE A 52 -5.60 -4.08 -8.25
C ILE A 52 -4.74 -2.95 -8.79
N ALA A 53 -5.35 -1.79 -9.02
CA ALA A 53 -4.60 -0.57 -9.34
C ALA A 53 -4.53 0.35 -8.12
N LEU A 54 -3.31 0.70 -7.73
CA LEU A 54 -2.99 1.60 -6.63
C LEU A 54 -2.72 2.98 -7.21
N LYS A 55 -3.54 3.96 -6.84
CA LYS A 55 -3.36 5.36 -7.19
C LYS A 55 -2.91 6.15 -5.97
N PHE A 56 -1.71 6.69 -6.01
CA PHE A 56 -1.26 7.62 -4.96
C PHE A 56 -1.99 8.96 -5.09
N ASP A 57 -2.53 9.48 -3.99
CA ASP A 57 -3.29 10.72 -3.97
C ASP A 57 -2.55 11.87 -3.27
N GLY A 58 -1.77 11.57 -2.23
CA GLY A 58 -0.99 12.59 -1.53
C GLY A 58 -0.47 12.15 -0.18
N THR A 59 0.11 13.09 0.56
CA THR A 59 0.55 12.89 1.94
C THR A 59 -0.04 13.91 2.88
N GLU A 60 -0.07 13.56 4.16
CA GLU A 60 -0.42 14.45 5.27
C GLU A 60 0.72 14.45 6.29
N ASN A 61 1.06 15.63 6.82
CA ASN A 61 2.09 15.83 7.87
C ASN A 61 3.50 15.31 7.51
N LEU A 62 3.76 15.02 6.22
CA LEU A 62 5.07 14.56 5.78
C LEU A 62 6.16 15.60 6.10
N PHE A 63 5.84 16.90 6.00
CA PHE A 63 6.77 18.03 6.16
C PHE A 63 6.95 18.55 7.60
N ASP A 64 6.38 17.88 8.60
CA ASP A 64 6.59 18.22 10.02
C ASP A 64 7.94 17.70 10.53
N HIS A 65 9.01 18.08 9.83
CA HIS A 65 10.36 17.51 9.90
C HIS A 65 11.17 17.81 11.17
N ASN A 66 10.62 18.57 12.13
CA ASN A 66 11.44 19.33 13.07
C ASN A 66 11.40 18.89 14.54
N SER A 67 10.97 17.67 14.85
CA SER A 67 11.10 17.13 16.21
C SER A 67 12.04 15.93 16.26
N ARG A 68 13.35 16.19 16.16
CA ARG A 68 14.35 15.23 16.67
C ARG A 68 14.49 15.46 18.17
N ALA A 69 14.01 14.52 18.98
CA ALA A 69 14.21 14.48 20.42
C ALA A 69 15.64 14.04 20.78
N GLY A 70 16.65 14.75 20.26
CA GLY A 70 18.06 14.52 20.60
C GLY A 70 18.55 13.07 20.44
N VAL A 71 19.71 12.79 21.02
CA VAL A 71 20.42 11.49 20.91
C VAL A 71 19.92 10.46 21.93
N PHE A 72 19.09 10.89 22.90
CA PHE A 72 18.69 10.09 24.06
C PHE A 72 17.31 9.41 23.93
N TYR A 73 16.51 9.76 22.92
CA TYR A 73 15.15 9.23 22.74
C TYR A 73 14.95 8.59 21.38
N GLU A 74 14.00 7.65 21.30
CA GLU A 74 13.45 7.15 20.05
C GLU A 74 12.90 8.32 19.24
N ASN A 75 13.46 8.56 18.06
CA ASN A 75 12.97 9.59 17.16
C ASN A 75 11.93 8.97 16.23
N ALA A 76 10.69 9.43 16.32
CA ALA A 76 9.59 8.99 15.46
C ALA A 76 9.11 10.15 14.58
N LEU A 77 9.03 9.91 13.27
CA LEU A 77 8.26 10.74 12.34
C LEU A 77 6.97 10.01 12.02
N GLU A 78 5.85 10.69 12.24
CA GLU A 78 4.52 10.18 11.93
C GLU A 78 3.91 11.04 10.83
N PHE A 79 3.47 10.40 9.76
CA PHE A 79 2.83 11.04 8.63
C PHE A 79 1.87 10.04 7.98
N SER A 80 1.02 10.51 7.08
CA SER A 80 0.10 9.62 6.36
C SER A 80 0.28 9.69 4.85
N ILE A 81 -0.03 8.58 4.20
CA ILE A 81 -0.14 8.48 2.74
C ILE A 81 -1.61 8.21 2.40
N ASN A 82 -2.17 9.08 1.58
CA ASN A 82 -3.49 8.90 0.99
C ASN A 82 -3.33 8.24 -0.38
N PHE A 83 -4.13 7.20 -0.62
CA PHE A 83 -4.14 6.50 -1.89
C PHE A 83 -5.50 5.85 -2.12
N GLN A 84 -5.80 5.59 -3.38
CA GLN A 84 -7.03 4.93 -3.80
C GLN A 84 -6.69 3.57 -4.42
N ILE A 85 -7.43 2.55 -4.00
CA ILE A 85 -7.36 1.21 -4.59
C ILE A 85 -8.55 1.07 -5.54
N TYR A 86 -8.25 0.67 -6.77
CA TYR A 86 -9.23 0.25 -7.76
C TYR A 86 -9.16 -1.25 -7.92
N ILE A 87 -10.28 -1.92 -7.70
CA ILE A 87 -10.45 -3.36 -7.87
C ILE A 87 -11.19 -3.54 -9.18
N ILE A 88 -10.57 -4.25 -10.11
CA ILE A 88 -11.04 -4.37 -11.49
C ILE A 88 -11.05 -5.84 -11.88
N ALA A 89 -12.18 -6.29 -12.43
CA ALA A 89 -12.31 -7.62 -13.03
C ALA A 89 -12.74 -7.46 -14.49
N ILE A 90 -11.85 -7.82 -15.42
CA ILE A 90 -12.11 -7.82 -16.86
C ILE A 90 -13.05 -8.99 -17.19
N VAL A 91 -14.09 -8.71 -17.97
CA VAL A 91 -15.02 -9.72 -18.48
C VAL A 91 -14.32 -10.47 -19.61
N LEU A 92 -14.01 -11.75 -19.45
CA LEU A 92 -13.20 -12.49 -20.43
C LEU A 92 -13.96 -12.84 -21.72
N ASN A 93 -15.27 -13.09 -21.63
CA ASN A 93 -16.13 -13.37 -22.78
C ASN A 93 -17.61 -13.16 -22.42
N ALA A 94 -18.51 -13.30 -23.40
CA ALA A 94 -19.95 -13.11 -23.24
C ALA A 94 -20.63 -14.08 -22.24
N LYS A 95 -19.93 -15.10 -21.75
CA LYS A 95 -20.40 -16.06 -20.74
C LYS A 95 -19.76 -15.88 -19.37
N ASP A 96 -18.90 -14.87 -19.21
CA ASP A 96 -18.23 -14.58 -17.95
C ASP A 96 -19.15 -13.79 -17.00
N PHE A 97 -20.20 -14.46 -16.54
CA PHE A 97 -21.17 -13.93 -15.58
C PHE A 97 -20.54 -13.69 -14.19
N ASP A 98 -19.36 -14.27 -13.95
CA ASP A 98 -18.70 -14.27 -12.64
C ASP A 98 -17.72 -13.10 -12.45
N ALA A 99 -17.52 -12.22 -13.44
CA ALA A 99 -16.58 -11.11 -13.31
C ALA A 99 -16.89 -10.19 -12.12
N ASN A 100 -18.17 -9.89 -11.88
CA ASN A 100 -18.58 -9.14 -10.69
C ASN A 100 -18.29 -9.92 -9.39
N SER A 101 -18.59 -11.22 -9.38
CA SER A 101 -18.29 -12.10 -8.23
C SER A 101 -16.78 -12.15 -7.94
N ARG A 102 -15.94 -12.25 -8.97
CA ARG A 102 -14.48 -12.19 -8.84
C ARG A 102 -13.98 -10.87 -8.29
N MET A 103 -14.55 -9.75 -8.73
CA MET A 103 -14.22 -8.43 -8.17
C MET A 103 -14.53 -8.38 -6.66
N LEU A 104 -15.69 -8.91 -6.24
CA LEU A 104 -16.07 -8.98 -4.82
C LEU A 104 -15.19 -9.95 -4.02
N MET A 105 -14.79 -11.09 -4.61
CA MET A 105 -13.83 -12.00 -4.00
C MET A 105 -12.47 -11.34 -3.80
N LEU A 106 -11.98 -10.62 -4.81
CA LEU A 106 -10.72 -9.89 -4.74
C LEU A 106 -10.75 -8.83 -3.64
N TYR A 107 -11.88 -8.12 -3.49
CA TYR A 107 -12.10 -7.21 -2.36
C TYR A 107 -12.07 -7.94 -1.01
N SER A 108 -12.78 -9.06 -0.87
CA SER A 108 -12.80 -9.83 0.38
C SER A 108 -11.39 -10.28 0.78
N MET A 109 -10.63 -10.84 -0.17
CA MET A 109 -9.25 -11.28 0.06
C MET A 109 -8.34 -10.12 0.45
N LEU A 110 -8.50 -8.96 -0.19
CA LEU A 110 -7.72 -7.76 0.15
C LEU A 110 -8.06 -7.27 1.56
N SER A 111 -9.35 -7.25 1.91
CA SER A 111 -9.82 -6.90 3.25
C SER A 111 -9.20 -7.81 4.30
N ASP A 112 -9.26 -9.13 4.10
CA ASP A 112 -8.68 -10.12 5.02
C ASP A 112 -7.16 -9.96 5.15
N PHE A 113 -6.48 -9.70 4.03
CA PHE A 113 -5.03 -9.47 4.02
C PHE A 113 -4.62 -8.24 4.83
N LEU A 114 -5.38 -7.15 4.75
CA LEU A 114 -5.10 -5.88 5.44
C LEU A 114 -5.59 -5.86 6.89
N HIS A 115 -6.61 -6.65 7.24
CA HIS A 115 -7.28 -6.60 8.54
C HIS A 115 -6.35 -6.80 9.74
N ASN A 116 -5.28 -7.60 9.59
CA ASN A 116 -4.57 -8.16 10.74
C ASN A 116 -3.08 -7.80 10.82
N LYS A 117 -2.61 -6.77 10.10
CA LYS A 117 -1.16 -6.57 9.93
C LYS A 117 -0.75 -5.10 10.05
N ALA A 118 -0.05 -4.79 11.15
CA ALA A 118 0.94 -3.72 11.10
C ALA A 118 2.10 -4.20 10.22
N HIS A 119 2.36 -3.52 9.11
CA HIS A 119 3.43 -3.92 8.20
C HIS A 119 4.72 -3.22 8.62
N LYS A 120 5.63 -3.98 9.24
CA LYS A 120 6.86 -3.46 9.85
C LYS A 120 8.06 -3.88 9.01
N TYR A 121 8.94 -2.93 8.73
CA TYR A 121 10.17 -3.16 7.98
C TYR A 121 11.36 -2.53 8.70
N THR A 122 12.49 -3.22 8.67
CA THR A 122 13.79 -2.63 9.02
C THR A 122 14.40 -2.10 7.73
N LEU A 123 14.74 -0.82 7.72
CA LEU A 123 15.36 -0.16 6.58
C LEU A 123 16.87 -0.41 6.58
N PRO A 124 17.52 -0.40 5.39
CA PRO A 124 18.97 -0.28 5.31
C PRO A 124 19.45 0.91 6.16
N SER A 125 20.63 0.79 6.77
CA SER A 125 21.21 1.85 7.62
C SER A 125 21.29 3.16 6.82
N LEU A 126 20.37 4.09 7.07
CA LEU A 126 20.44 5.44 6.51
C LEU A 126 21.56 6.25 7.15
N GLN A 127 21.91 5.86 8.38
CA GLN A 127 23.07 6.32 9.13
C GLN A 127 23.71 5.10 9.83
N PRO A 128 25.05 4.98 9.88
CA PRO A 128 25.73 3.83 10.47
C PRO A 128 25.38 3.57 11.93
N GLU A 129 25.07 4.61 12.70
CA GLU A 129 24.87 4.58 14.16
C GLU A 129 23.43 4.22 14.55
N TYR A 130 22.50 4.22 13.58
CA TYR A 130 21.07 4.06 13.83
C TYR A 130 20.47 2.85 13.11
N ILE A 131 19.59 2.14 13.79
CA ILE A 131 18.64 1.21 13.20
C ILE A 131 17.40 2.01 12.81
N ASN A 132 17.04 1.93 11.54
CA ASN A 132 15.88 2.62 10.98
C ASN A 132 14.75 1.61 10.78
N LYS A 133 13.55 1.91 11.25
CA LYS A 133 12.35 1.09 11.06
C LYS A 133 11.23 1.91 10.46
N ILE A 134 10.36 1.26 9.70
CA ILE A 134 9.14 1.88 9.17
C ILE A 134 7.96 0.94 9.38
N ASN A 135 6.89 1.48 9.95
CA ASN A 135 5.66 0.76 10.23
C ASN A 135 4.52 1.40 9.43
N PHE A 136 3.73 0.58 8.76
CA PHE A 136 2.52 1.00 8.07
C PHE A 136 1.29 0.43 8.78
N TYR A 137 0.30 1.30 8.96
CA TYR A 137 -1.05 0.96 9.41
C TYR A 137 -2.02 1.41 8.33
N ILE A 138 -2.60 0.45 7.61
CA ILE A 138 -3.42 0.71 6.42
C ILE A 138 -4.89 0.50 6.78
N TYR A 139 -5.73 1.48 6.49
CA TYR A 139 -7.17 1.40 6.74
C TYR A 139 -7.97 2.18 5.68
N PRO A 140 -9.19 1.72 5.36
CA PRO A 140 -10.05 2.43 4.43
C PRO A 140 -10.55 3.74 5.06
N THR A 141 -10.62 4.80 4.25
CA THR A 141 -11.18 6.11 4.63
C THR A 141 -12.49 6.42 3.92
N SER A 142 -12.95 5.51 3.07
CA SER A 142 -14.22 5.62 2.37
C SER A 142 -14.90 4.26 2.25
N ASN A 143 -16.20 4.29 1.97
CA ASN A 143 -16.94 3.09 1.58
C ASN A 143 -16.59 2.69 0.15
N MET A 144 -16.71 1.39 -0.15
CA MET A 144 -16.57 0.89 -1.52
C MET A 144 -17.55 1.58 -2.47
N GLN A 145 -17.00 2.23 -3.49
CA GLN A 145 -17.74 2.84 -4.59
C GLN A 145 -17.72 1.90 -5.79
N THR A 146 -18.82 1.20 -6.05
CA THR A 146 -18.97 0.33 -7.21
C THR A 146 -19.40 1.14 -8.42
N VAL A 147 -18.65 1.07 -9.52
CA VAL A 147 -18.99 1.76 -10.78
C VAL A 147 -19.84 0.85 -11.69
N GLY A 148 -19.95 -0.44 -11.36
CA GLY A 148 -20.70 -1.41 -12.16
C GLY A 148 -19.92 -1.82 -13.42
N LEU A 149 -20.66 -2.22 -14.46
CA LEU A 149 -20.08 -2.62 -15.75
C LEU A 149 -19.63 -1.37 -16.54
N ILE A 150 -18.35 -1.33 -16.88
CA ILE A 150 -17.73 -0.21 -17.61
C ILE A 150 -17.14 -0.69 -18.94
N ASN A 151 -17.25 0.14 -19.98
CA ASN A 151 -16.72 -0.18 -21.30
C ASN A 151 -15.22 0.06 -21.40
N LEU A 152 -14.50 -0.98 -21.83
CA LEU A 152 -13.07 -1.05 -22.02
C LEU A 152 -12.78 -0.97 -23.52
N GLY A 153 -12.26 0.12 -24.05
CA GLY A 153 -11.72 0.13 -25.42
C GLY A 153 -10.42 -0.68 -25.56
N THR A 154 -10.39 -1.94 -25.09
CA THR A 154 -9.18 -2.79 -25.06
C THR A 154 -9.24 -3.89 -26.12
N LYS A 155 -8.09 -4.49 -26.45
CA LYS A 155 -7.97 -5.55 -27.46
C LYS A 155 -8.56 -6.91 -27.03
N TYR A 156 -8.80 -7.13 -25.73
CA TYR A 156 -9.13 -8.45 -25.18
C TYR A 156 -10.59 -8.56 -24.72
N SER A 157 -11.17 -7.47 -24.23
CA SER A 157 -12.58 -7.38 -23.87
C SER A 157 -13.06 -5.94 -23.87
N ASN A 158 -14.34 -5.77 -24.17
CA ASN A 158 -14.98 -4.47 -24.14
C ASN A 158 -15.57 -4.10 -22.78
N HIS A 159 -15.45 -4.93 -21.74
CA HIS A 159 -16.11 -4.66 -20.47
C HIS A 159 -15.32 -5.11 -19.23
N ALA A 160 -15.48 -4.38 -18.12
CA ALA A 160 -15.02 -4.78 -16.80
C ALA A 160 -16.02 -4.39 -15.72
N TYR A 161 -15.96 -5.07 -14.58
CA TYR A 161 -16.50 -4.55 -13.34
C TYR A 161 -15.41 -3.84 -12.57
N SER A 162 -15.77 -2.70 -11.95
CA SER A 162 -14.82 -1.98 -11.10
C SER A 162 -15.47 -1.43 -9.85
N ALA A 163 -14.69 -1.48 -8.76
CA ALA A 163 -14.95 -0.78 -7.53
C ALA A 163 -13.70 0.03 -7.13
N SER A 164 -13.91 1.08 -6.34
CA SER A 164 -12.81 1.87 -5.79
C SER A 164 -13.05 2.20 -4.33
N ILE A 165 -11.95 2.27 -3.57
CA ILE A 165 -11.94 2.58 -2.14
C ILE A 165 -10.73 3.47 -1.88
N ALA A 166 -10.94 4.61 -1.22
CA ALA A 166 -9.87 5.43 -0.66
C ALA A 166 -9.36 4.83 0.65
N PHE A 167 -8.04 4.88 0.82
CA PHE A 167 -7.30 4.39 1.97
C PHE A 167 -6.36 5.47 2.50
N ASN A 168 -6.05 5.36 3.78
CA ASN A 168 -4.95 6.05 4.43
C ASN A 168 -3.98 4.99 4.97
N ALA A 169 -2.69 5.22 4.74
CA ALA A 169 -1.63 4.51 5.43
C ALA A 169 -0.98 5.47 6.42
N SER A 170 -1.23 5.28 7.71
CA SER A 170 -0.46 5.94 8.75
C SER A 170 0.92 5.29 8.83
N VAL A 171 1.95 6.11 8.67
CA VAL A 171 3.35 5.69 8.62
C VAL A 171 4.05 6.20 9.86
N LYS A 172 4.65 5.30 10.62
CA LYS A 172 5.55 5.63 11.72
C LYS A 172 6.95 5.18 11.35
N ALA A 173 7.84 6.15 11.16
CA ALA A 173 9.24 5.89 10.88
C ALA A 173 10.09 6.20 12.12
N ILE A 174 10.94 5.26 12.50
CA ILE A 174 11.59 5.20 13.81
C ILE A 174 13.10 5.10 13.62
N GLU A 175 13.85 5.94 14.32
CA GLU A 175 15.32 5.85 14.44
C GLU A 175 15.69 5.43 15.87
N ILE A 176 16.47 4.35 16.00
CA ILE A 176 16.96 3.79 17.25
C ILE A 176 18.48 3.77 17.22
N LEU A 177 19.16 4.36 18.20
CA LEU A 177 20.63 4.31 18.29
C LEU A 177 21.10 2.87 18.58
N LYS A 178 22.21 2.44 17.98
CA LYS A 178 22.76 1.08 18.14
C LYS A 178 23.43 0.82 19.49
N GLU A 179 23.83 1.85 20.23
CA GLU A 179 24.56 1.72 21.51
C GLU A 179 23.72 2.20 22.71
N GLU A 180 23.63 1.36 23.75
CA GLU A 180 23.24 1.79 25.09
C GLU A 180 24.43 2.51 25.72
N TYR A 181 24.26 3.79 26.07
CA TYR A 181 25.23 4.43 26.96
C TYR A 181 25.14 3.77 28.33
N GLU A 182 26.28 3.35 28.90
CA GLU A 182 26.41 3.19 30.34
C GLU A 182 25.92 4.49 30.98
N ILE A 183 24.76 4.42 31.64
CA ILE A 183 24.27 5.52 32.46
C ILE A 183 25.40 5.76 33.46
N ALA A 184 26.10 6.88 33.33
CA ALA A 184 27.09 7.29 34.31
C ALA A 184 26.39 7.31 35.66
N ALA A 185 26.64 6.28 36.48
CA ALA A 185 26.22 6.26 37.86
C ALA A 185 26.74 7.56 38.46
N ARG A 186 25.83 8.43 38.91
CA ARG A 186 26.20 9.64 39.63
C ARG A 186 27.06 9.22 40.81
N TYR A 187 28.37 9.44 40.73
CA TYR A 187 29.18 9.62 41.92
C TYR A 187 28.75 10.95 42.52
N ASN A 188 27.99 10.88 43.60
CA ASN A 188 28.13 11.67 44.84
C ASN A 188 26.99 11.32 45.80
#